data_AF-A0A8C9X976-F1
#
_entry.id   AF-A0A8C9X976-F1
#
_cell.length_a   1.000
_cell.length_b   1.000
_cell.length_c   1.000
_cell.angle_alpha   90.00
_cell.angle_beta   90.00
_cell.angle_gamma   90.00
#
_symmetry.space_group_name_H-M   'P 1'
#
loop_
_entity.id
_entity.type
_entity.pdbx_description
1 polymer ?
#
loop_
_entity_poly.entity_id
_entity_poly.type
_entity_poly.pdbx_seq_one_letter_code
_entity_poly.pdbx_strand_id
1 'polypeptide(L)'
;MMETPKEVLLRTLEDLGAEDFEKFKWYLQGVLKDFPAIPKSKLENVNRVNTVDMMFQTYSINTINVTTIVLVKIHQNVLVQNVSNIIYEPAGKS
;
A
#
# COMPACT_ATOMS: atom_id res chain seq x y z
N MET A 1 0.33 -12.87 17.19
CA MET A 1 -0.67 -11.78 17.02
C MET A 1 -0.80 -11.61 15.52
N MET A 2 -1.96 -11.85 14.94
CA MET A 2 -2.15 -11.65 13.50
C MET A 2 -2.19 -10.15 13.24
N GLU A 3 -1.28 -9.63 12.41
CA GLU A 3 -1.33 -8.25 11.95
C GLU A 3 -2.49 -8.10 10.95
N THR A 4 -3.27 -7.03 11.09
CA THR A 4 -4.32 -6.68 10.15
C THR A 4 -3.70 -6.21 8.81
N PRO A 5 -4.40 -6.32 7.67
CA PRO A 5 -3.92 -5.78 6.40
C PRO A 5 -3.54 -4.29 6.47
N LYS A 6 -4.19 -3.55 7.37
CA LYS A 6 -3.94 -2.14 7.60
C LYS A 6 -2.62 -1.88 8.33
N GLU A 7 -2.32 -2.67 9.37
CA GLU A 7 -1.05 -2.60 10.10
C GLU A 7 0.12 -3.01 9.21
N VAL A 8 -0.04 -4.04 8.39
CA VAL A 8 1.04 -4.46 7.49
C VAL A 8 1.30 -3.42 6.40
N LEU A 9 0.25 -2.82 5.82
CA LEU A 9 0.44 -1.72 4.88
C LEU A 9 1.14 -0.53 5.56
N LEU A 10 0.73 -0.17 6.78
CA LEU A 10 1.37 0.93 7.52
C LEU A 10 2.86 0.68 7.71
N ARG A 11 3.24 -0.49 8.25
CA ARG A 11 4.66 -0.85 8.42
C ARG A 11 5.43 -0.85 7.10
N THR A 12 4.81 -1.36 6.04
CA THR A 12 5.41 -1.34 4.70
C THR A 12 5.69 0.08 4.23
N LEU A 13 4.78 1.03 4.48
CA LEU A 13 5.01 2.43 4.15
C LEU A 13 6.03 3.09 5.09
N GLU A 14 6.12 2.67 6.35
CA GLU A 14 7.15 3.12 7.31
C GLU A 14 8.56 2.69 6.89
N ASP A 15 8.70 1.51 6.28
CA ASP A 15 9.95 1.01 5.71
C ASP A 15 10.38 1.75 4.43
N LEU A 16 9.47 2.51 3.80
CA LEU A 16 9.84 3.37 2.67
C LEU A 16 10.57 4.62 3.13
N GLY A 17 11.72 4.89 2.52
CA GLY A 17 12.39 6.19 2.61
C GLY A 17 11.50 7.33 2.10
N ALA A 18 11.84 8.57 2.45
CA ALA A 18 11.02 9.74 2.10
C ALA A 18 10.82 9.89 0.58
N GLU A 19 11.88 9.72 -0.21
CA GLU A 19 11.80 9.83 -1.68
C GLU A 19 10.88 8.76 -2.29
N ASP A 20 11.01 7.52 -1.84
CA ASP A 20 10.19 6.42 -2.34
C ASP A 20 8.74 6.54 -1.90
N PHE A 21 8.49 7.09 -0.71
CA PHE A 21 7.14 7.41 -0.27
C PHE A 21 6.51 8.53 -1.13
N GLU A 22 7.26 9.53 -1.56
CA GLU A 22 6.76 10.53 -2.50
C GLU A 22 6.45 9.93 -3.87
N LYS A 23 7.32 9.04 -4.39
CA LYS A 23 7.04 8.29 -5.63
C LYS A 23 5.81 7.39 -5.49
N PHE A 24 5.66 6.74 -4.33
CA PHE A 24 4.51 5.89 -4.03
C PHE A 24 3.21 6.70 -4.15
N LYS A 25 3.13 7.85 -3.47
CA LYS A 25 1.98 8.76 -3.59
C LYS A 25 1.79 9.26 -5.02
N TRP A 26 2.85 9.50 -5.78
CA TRP A 26 2.74 9.92 -7.17
C TRP A 26 2.02 8.87 -8.04
N TYR A 27 2.31 7.58 -7.88
CA TYR A 27 1.62 6.53 -8.64
C TYR A 27 0.13 6.38 -8.29
N LEU A 28 -0.25 6.69 -7.05
CA LEU A 28 -1.67 6.68 -6.63
C LEU A 28 -2.51 7.75 -7.34
N GLN A 29 -1.89 8.75 -7.97
CA GLN A 29 -2.59 9.87 -8.65
C GLN A 29 -3.21 9.50 -10.00
N GLY A 30 -3.25 8.21 -10.38
CA GLY A 30 -3.97 7.74 -11.57
C GLY A 30 -3.10 7.16 -12.68
N VAL A 31 -1.84 6.82 -12.39
CA VAL A 31 -0.95 6.15 -13.35
C VAL A 31 -1.23 4.63 -13.42
N LEU A 32 -2.11 4.13 -12.54
CA LEU A 32 -2.57 2.75 -12.49
C LEU A 32 -3.88 2.62 -13.29
N LYS A 33 -3.80 2.17 -14.54
CA LYS A 33 -4.92 2.17 -15.50
C LYS A 33 -6.20 1.49 -15.01
N ASP A 34 -6.08 0.45 -14.19
CA ASP A 34 -7.21 -0.38 -13.74
C ASP A 34 -7.80 0.06 -12.39
N PHE A 35 -7.27 1.13 -11.78
CA PHE A 35 -7.64 1.55 -10.43
C PHE A 35 -7.99 3.03 -10.36
N PRO A 36 -8.95 3.43 -9.50
CA PRO A 36 -9.31 4.83 -9.33
C PRO A 36 -8.12 5.66 -8.85
N ALA A 37 -7.99 6.87 -9.37
CA ALA A 37 -6.97 7.82 -8.93
C ALA A 37 -7.33 8.41 -7.56
N ILE A 38 -6.34 8.56 -6.69
CA ILE A 38 -6.45 9.42 -5.51
C ILE A 38 -6.03 10.83 -5.92
N PRO A 39 -6.88 11.87 -5.76
CA PRO A 39 -6.53 13.23 -6.14
C PRO A 39 -5.25 13.72 -5.48
N LYS A 40 -4.37 14.40 -6.24
CA LYS A 40 -3.12 14.97 -5.75
C LYS A 40 -3.31 15.83 -4.49
N SER A 41 -4.37 16.63 -4.45
CA SER A 41 -4.70 17.49 -3.30
C SER A 41 -4.93 16.72 -2.00
N LYS A 42 -5.29 15.44 -2.06
CA LYS A 42 -5.43 14.58 -0.87
C LYS A 42 -4.12 13.91 -0.46
N LEU A 43 -3.12 13.90 -1.33
CA LEU A 43 -1.81 13.27 -1.13
C LEU A 43 -0.70 14.29 -0.80
N GLU A 44 -0.99 15.57 -0.94
CA GLU A 44 -0.09 16.65 -0.57
C GLU A 44 0.03 16.74 0.95
N ASN A 45 1.27 16.67 1.46
CA ASN A 45 1.58 16.73 2.90
C ASN A 45 0.87 15.69 3.80
N VAL A 46 0.34 14.62 3.22
CA VAL A 46 -0.29 13.53 3.98
C VAL A 46 0.76 12.60 4.58
N ASN A 47 0.52 12.15 5.82
CA ASN A 47 1.37 11.17 6.48
C ASN A 47 1.05 9.74 6.04
N ARG A 48 1.87 8.78 6.45
CA ARG A 48 1.74 7.36 6.08
C ARG A 48 0.43 6.76 6.59
N VAL A 49 0.03 7.03 7.84
CA VAL A 49 -1.23 6.54 8.43
C VAL A 49 -2.45 6.98 7.63
N ASN A 50 -2.56 8.28 7.33
CA ASN A 50 -3.67 8.81 6.56
C ASN A 50 -3.64 8.33 5.09
N THR A 51 -2.45 8.03 4.55
CA THR A 51 -2.32 7.40 3.23
C THR A 51 -2.92 5.99 3.24
N VAL A 52 -2.62 5.19 4.27
CA VAL A 52 -3.23 3.87 4.46
C VAL A 52 -4.75 3.97 4.49
N ASP A 53 -5.30 4.85 5.32
CA ASP A 53 -6.75 5.06 5.43
C ASP A 53 -7.39 5.38 4.07
N MET A 54 -6.77 6.29 3.34
CA MET A 54 -7.26 6.70 2.04
C MET A 54 -7.17 5.59 0.98
N MET A 55 -6.13 4.76 1.03
CA MET A 55 -6.03 3.59 0.16
C MET A 55 -7.11 2.55 0.46
N PHE A 56 -7.43 2.31 1.73
CA PHE A 56 -8.54 1.41 2.10
C PHE A 56 -9.91 1.98 1.73
N GLN A 57 -10.10 3.28 1.84
CA GLN A 57 -11.33 3.95 1.38
C GLN A 57 -11.49 3.90 -0.14
N THR A 58 -10.39 3.97 -0.89
CA THR A 58 -10.41 4.10 -2.36
C THR A 58 -10.42 2.74 -3.06
N TYR A 59 -9.64 1.79 -2.55
CA TYR A 59 -9.41 0.50 -3.22
C TYR A 59 -10.08 -0.69 -2.50
N SER A 60 -10.50 -0.52 -1.25
CA SER A 60 -11.17 -1.56 -0.46
C SER A 60 -10.39 -2.88 -0.47
N ILE A 61 -10.96 -3.95 -1.01
CA ILE A 61 -10.32 -5.27 -1.11
C ILE A 61 -9.07 -5.27 -2.00
N ASN A 62 -8.94 -4.30 -2.91
CA ASN A 62 -7.82 -4.20 -3.84
C ASN A 62 -6.61 -3.46 -3.27
N THR A 63 -6.68 -2.93 -2.04
CA THR A 63 -5.61 -2.12 -1.44
C THR A 63 -4.26 -2.83 -1.42
N ILE A 64 -4.24 -4.13 -1.10
CA ILE A 64 -3.01 -4.93 -1.09
C ILE A 64 -2.45 -5.10 -2.50
N ASN A 65 -3.31 -5.38 -3.48
CA ASN A 65 -2.89 -5.51 -4.89
C ASN A 65 -2.30 -4.19 -5.42
N VAL A 66 -2.98 -3.07 -5.18
CA VAL A 66 -2.50 -1.73 -5.56
C VAL A 66 -1.16 -1.43 -4.91
N THR A 67 -1.01 -1.73 -3.62
CA THR A 67 0.26 -1.54 -2.89
C THR A 67 1.39 -2.31 -3.58
N THR A 68 1.18 -3.61 -3.84
CA THR A 68 2.18 -4.46 -4.50
C THR A 68 2.57 -3.91 -5.87
N ILE A 69 1.61 -3.47 -6.69
CA ILE A 69 1.88 -2.88 -8.00
C ILE A 69 2.74 -1.62 -7.88
N VAL A 70 2.43 -0.74 -6.93
CA VAL A 70 3.19 0.50 -6.73
C VAL A 70 4.60 0.21 -6.23
N LEU A 71 4.77 -0.71 -5.26
CA LEU A 71 6.07 -1.12 -4.75
C LEU A 71 6.99 -1.65 -5.87
N VAL A 72 6.45 -2.48 -6.78
CA VAL A 72 7.19 -2.95 -7.96
C VAL A 72 7.60 -1.78 -8.87
N LYS A 73 6.71 -0.81 -9.09
CA LYS A 73 6.98 0.37 -9.94
C LYS A 73 8.06 1.28 -9.37
N ILE A 74 8.21 1.35 -8.05
CA ILE A 74 9.27 2.12 -7.38
C ILE A 74 10.50 1.26 -7.03
N HIS A 75 10.58 0.04 -7.57
CA HIS A 75 11.70 -0.90 -7.37
C HIS A 75 11.89 -1.40 -5.92
N GLN A 76 10.85 -1.34 -5.09
CA GLN A 76 10.87 -1.82 -3.70
C GLN A 76 10.43 -3.29 -3.59
N ASN A 77 11.08 -4.16 -4.38
CA ASN A 77 10.69 -5.56 -4.52
C ASN A 77 10.87 -6.41 -3.25
N VAL A 78 11.77 -6.02 -2.35
CA VAL A 78 11.95 -6.69 -1.04
C VAL A 78 10.69 -6.52 -0.18
N LEU A 79 10.11 -5.32 -0.18
CA LEU A 79 8.90 -5.02 0.58
C LEU A 79 7.66 -5.72 0.03
N VAL A 80 7.64 -6.07 -1.27
CA VAL A 80 6.55 -6.87 -1.87
C VAL A 80 6.43 -8.25 -1.22
N GLN A 81 7.56 -8.86 -0.83
CA GLN A 81 7.56 -10.16 -0.17
C GLN A 81 6.92 -10.08 1.22
N ASN A 82 7.19 -8.99 1.95
CA ASN A 82 6.62 -8.75 3.28
C ASN A 82 5.08 -8.60 3.22
N VAL A 83 4.57 -7.90 2.20
CA VAL A 83 3.12 -7.74 1.96
C VAL A 83 2.45 -9.06 1.55
N SER A 84 3.15 -9.93 0.81
CA SER A 84 2.58 -11.18 0.27
C SER A 84 2.47 -12.30 1.31
N ASN A 85 3.29 -12.26 2.36
CA ASN A 85 3.28 -13.27 3.43
C ASN A 85 1.99 -13.27 4.27
N ILE A 86 1.14 -12.25 4.15
CA ILE A 86 -0.16 -12.16 4.84
C ILE A 86 -1.21 -13.11 4.23
N ILE A 87 -1.04 -13.52 2.97
CA ILE A 87 -2.02 -14.33 2.23
C ILE A 87 -1.87 -15.84 2.53
N TYR A 88 -0.80 -16.23 3.22
CA TYR A 88 -0.41 -17.63 3.43
C TYR A 88 -0.54 -18.16 4.87
N GLU A 89 -1.20 -17.45 5.81
CA GLU A 89 -1.76 -18.16 6.96
C GLU A 89 -3.15 -18.68 6.59
N PRO A 90 -3.31 -20.00 6.30
CA PRO A 90 -4.64 -20.55 6.25
C PRO A 90 -5.20 -20.47 7.66
N ALA A 91 -6.42 -19.94 7.78
CA ALA A 91 -7.26 -20.16 8.94
C ALA A 91 -7.08 -21.61 9.38
N GLY A 92 -6.61 -21.79 10.62
CA GLY A 92 -6.28 -23.08 11.18
C GLY A 92 -7.39 -24.07 10.85
N LYS A 93 -6.97 -25.22 10.34
CA LYS A 93 -7.79 -26.43 10.38
C LYS A 93 -8.23 -26.59 11.84
N SER A 94 -9.51 -26.38 12.12
CA SER A 94 -10.17 -26.88 13.31
C SER A 94 -10.98 -28.11 12.97
#